data_AF-A0A842V5X6-F1
#
_entry.id   AF-A0A842V5X6-F1
#
_cell.length_a   1.000
_cell.length_b   1.000
_cell.length_c   1.000
_cell.angle_alpha   90.00
_cell.angle_beta   90.00
_cell.angle_gamma   90.00
#
_symmetry.space_group_name_H-M   'P 1'
#
loop_
_entity.id
_entity.type
_entity.pdbx_description
1 polymer ?
#
loop_
_entity_poly.entity_id
_entity_poly.type
_entity_poly.pdbx_seq_one_letter_code
_entity_poly.pdbx_strand_id
1 'polypeptide(L)'
;MALLFMLAADCKTKEKAEAFAQHFEGKSFELSDGFISQLSCNIFKQGGAYWVRVMPSGCGQSGITRALEDRFNEIAEQLYTLLKTAPPYRYAVIEVEAESYRDYDELLDNRMDVEQPGLVVSEQIWNALGKPPPFDNFVCGYKWIPFEQFKLRGPR
;
A
#
# COMPACT_ATOMS: atom_id res chain seq x y z
N MET A 1 10.86 -11.45 15.20
CA MET A 1 10.67 -10.31 14.28
C MET A 1 9.25 -10.40 13.75
N ALA A 2 8.46 -9.34 13.88
CA ALA A 2 7.10 -9.29 13.33
C ALA A 2 7.20 -8.65 11.94
N LEU A 3 6.60 -9.27 10.93
CA LEU A 3 6.39 -8.62 9.64
C LEU A 3 5.30 -7.56 9.80
N LEU A 4 5.55 -6.36 9.30
CA LEU A 4 4.52 -5.33 9.22
C LEU A 4 4.03 -5.31 7.77
N PHE A 5 2.89 -5.96 7.53
CA PHE A 5 2.16 -5.87 6.27
C PHE A 5 1.24 -4.66 6.36
N MET A 6 1.38 -3.68 5.46
CA MET A 6 0.51 -2.51 5.47
C MET A 6 0.41 -1.84 4.10
N LEU A 7 -0.65 -1.06 3.92
CA LEU A 7 -0.78 -0.10 2.83
C LEU A 7 -0.30 1.26 3.33
N ALA A 8 0.67 1.87 2.65
CA ALA A 8 1.05 3.26 2.89
C ALA A 8 0.58 4.17 1.77
N ALA A 9 0.11 5.36 2.13
CA ALA A 9 -0.35 6.35 1.18
C ALA A 9 0.13 7.77 1.55
N ASP A 10 0.64 8.49 0.56
CA ASP A 10 0.93 9.92 0.66
C ASP A 10 -0.34 10.72 0.36
N CYS A 11 -0.81 11.49 1.34
CA CYS A 11 -2.00 12.32 1.23
C CYS A 11 -1.70 13.82 1.11
N LYS A 12 -0.43 14.22 1.09
CA LYS A 12 0.07 15.61 1.07
C LYS A 12 -0.28 16.45 2.30
N THR A 13 -1.56 16.61 2.62
CA THR A 13 -2.06 17.45 3.73
C THR A 13 -2.73 16.62 4.82
N LYS A 14 -2.83 17.18 6.03
CA LYS A 14 -3.40 16.48 7.18
C LYS A 14 -4.87 16.13 6.97
N GLU A 15 -5.63 17.05 6.40
CA GLU A 15 -7.07 16.90 6.17
C GLU A 15 -7.35 15.74 5.20
N LYS A 16 -6.53 15.62 4.16
CA LYS A 16 -6.60 14.49 3.22
C LYS A 16 -6.20 13.19 3.87
N ALA A 17 -5.16 13.19 4.71
CA ALA A 17 -4.74 12.01 5.45
C ALA A 17 -5.82 11.55 6.44
N GLU A 18 -6.50 12.47 7.11
CA GLU A 18 -7.61 12.17 8.02
C GLU A 18 -8.80 11.57 7.26
N ALA A 19 -9.22 12.17 6.14
CA ALA A 19 -10.27 11.63 5.30
C ALA A 19 -9.90 10.24 4.76
N PHE A 20 -8.67 10.07 4.29
CA PHE A 20 -8.17 8.78 3.82
C PHE A 20 -8.18 7.74 4.94
N ALA A 21 -7.65 8.05 6.12
CA ALA A 21 -7.67 7.13 7.27
C ALA A 21 -9.10 6.73 7.66
N GLN A 22 -10.04 7.69 7.73
CA GLN A 22 -11.45 7.41 8.03
C GLN A 22 -12.11 6.44 7.03
N HIS A 23 -11.64 6.38 5.78
CA HIS A 23 -12.15 5.44 4.79
C HIS A 23 -11.78 3.98 5.10
N PHE A 24 -10.69 3.74 5.81
CA PHE A 24 -10.20 2.39 6.14
C PHE A 24 -10.45 2.02 7.61
N GLU A 25 -10.39 2.99 8.52
CA GLU A 25 -10.48 2.76 9.97
C GLU A 25 -11.70 1.93 10.37
N GLY A 26 -11.47 0.86 11.13
CA GLY A 26 -12.53 0.03 11.68
C GLY A 26 -13.22 -0.91 10.68
N LYS A 27 -12.87 -0.86 9.39
CA LYS A 27 -13.34 -1.87 8.42
C LYS A 27 -12.71 -3.22 8.73
N SER A 28 -13.45 -4.28 8.44
CA SER A 28 -12.96 -5.64 8.51
C SER A 28 -13.45 -6.46 7.33
N PHE A 29 -12.73 -7.53 7.05
CA PHE A 29 -13.12 -8.53 6.06
C PHE A 29 -12.71 -9.92 6.54
N GLU A 30 -13.54 -10.90 6.20
CA GLU A 30 -13.30 -12.31 6.46
C GLU A 30 -12.50 -12.89 5.29
N LEU A 31 -11.39 -13.57 5.61
CA LEU A 31 -10.54 -14.28 4.66
C LEU A 31 -11.07 -15.68 4.38
N SER A 32 -10.56 -16.32 3.33
CA SER A 32 -11.00 -17.66 2.92
C SER A 32 -10.84 -18.74 4.00
N ASP A 33 -9.94 -18.53 4.96
CA ASP A 33 -9.68 -19.41 6.09
C ASP A 33 -10.53 -19.08 7.34
N GLY A 34 -11.48 -18.16 7.23
CA GLY A 34 -12.35 -17.71 8.30
C GLY A 34 -11.70 -16.70 9.26
N PHE A 35 -10.46 -16.27 9.01
CA PHE A 35 -9.83 -15.22 9.80
C PHE A 35 -10.45 -13.86 9.47
N ILE A 36 -10.83 -13.09 10.50
CA ILE A 36 -11.33 -11.73 10.33
C ILE A 36 -10.16 -10.75 10.49
N SER A 37 -9.76 -10.13 9.39
CA SER A 37 -8.77 -9.06 9.40
C SER A 37 -9.46 -7.71 9.60
N GLN A 38 -9.02 -6.97 10.62
CA GLN A 38 -9.51 -5.63 10.94
C GLN A 38 -8.45 -4.59 10.59
N LEU A 39 -8.88 -3.49 9.99
CA LEU A 39 -8.00 -2.41 9.59
C LEU A 39 -7.87 -1.36 10.70
N SER A 40 -6.63 -0.93 10.93
CA SER A 40 -6.28 0.20 11.78
C SER A 40 -5.38 1.17 11.03
N CYS A 41 -5.53 2.46 11.27
CA CYS A 41 -4.77 3.48 10.56
C CYS A 41 -3.83 4.24 11.49
N ASN A 42 -2.69 4.65 10.96
CA ASN A 42 -1.78 5.57 11.61
C ASN A 42 -1.45 6.73 10.67
N ILE A 43 -1.69 7.97 11.12
CA ILE A 43 -1.34 9.19 10.39
C ILE A 43 -0.02 9.72 10.94
N PHE A 44 0.92 10.01 10.07
CA PHE A 44 2.22 10.57 10.43
C PHE A 44 2.71 11.55 9.37
N LYS A 45 3.76 12.31 9.68
CA LYS A 45 4.36 13.29 8.77
C LYS A 45 5.77 12.84 8.40
N GLN A 46 6.06 12.80 7.12
CA GLN A 46 7.36 12.39 6.56
C GLN A 46 7.60 13.15 5.25
N GLY A 47 8.84 13.59 4.98
CA GLY A 47 9.17 14.34 3.75
C GLY A 47 8.31 15.58 3.50
N GLY A 48 7.88 16.29 4.56
CA GLY A 48 7.00 17.45 4.44
C GLY A 48 5.53 17.14 4.08
N ALA A 49 5.18 15.88 3.82
CA ALA A 49 3.83 15.42 3.51
C ALA A 49 3.20 14.68 4.68
N TYR A 50 1.86 14.60 4.67
CA TYR A 50 1.11 13.72 5.57
C TYR A 50 0.86 12.37 4.91
N TRP A 51 1.15 11.31 5.65
CA TRP A 51 1.05 9.93 5.22
C TRP A 51 0.04 9.18 6.09
N VAL A 52 -0.53 8.12 5.52
CA VAL A 52 -1.37 7.16 6.23
C VAL A 52 -0.80 5.76 6.04
N ARG A 53 -0.64 5.01 7.13
CA ARG A 53 -0.43 3.56 7.13
C ARG A 53 -1.72 2.87 7.52
N VAL A 54 -2.19 1.94 6.70
CA VAL A 54 -3.34 1.06 6.98
C VAL A 54 -2.82 -0.33 7.27
N MET A 55 -2.96 -0.74 8.53
CA MET A 55 -2.43 -1.98 9.09
C MET A 55 -3.58 -2.98 9.31
N PRO A 56 -3.66 -4.03 8.48
CA PRO A 56 -4.54 -5.17 8.74
C PRO A 56 -4.05 -5.99 9.94
N SER A 57 -4.99 -6.45 10.76
CA SER A 57 -4.71 -7.41 11.83
C SER A 57 -4.47 -8.82 11.26
N GLY A 58 -3.80 -9.66 12.05
CA GLY A 58 -3.50 -11.06 11.68
C GLY A 58 -2.24 -11.27 10.87
N CYS A 59 -1.56 -10.19 10.47
CA CYS A 59 -0.31 -10.25 9.70
C CYS A 59 0.96 -10.37 10.57
N GLY A 60 0.86 -10.13 11.88
CA GLY A 60 1.96 -10.24 12.82
C GLY A 60 2.11 -11.65 13.38
N GLN A 61 2.79 -12.55 12.66
CA GLN A 61 3.17 -13.85 13.21
C GLN A 61 4.69 -14.07 13.16
N SER A 62 5.21 -14.79 14.17
CA SER A 62 6.58 -15.29 14.19
C SER A 62 6.71 -16.50 13.28
N GLY A 63 7.47 -16.36 12.19
CA GLY A 63 7.68 -17.41 11.20
C GLY A 63 6.65 -17.33 10.08
N ILE A 64 7.14 -17.24 8.85
CA ILE A 64 6.26 -17.14 7.70
C ILE A 64 5.88 -18.54 7.24
N THR A 65 4.59 -18.83 7.22
CA THR A 65 4.04 -20.08 6.68
C THR A 65 3.37 -19.81 5.35
N ARG A 66 3.16 -20.86 4.53
CA ARG A 66 2.39 -20.75 3.28
C ARG A 66 0.98 -20.18 3.50
N ALA A 67 0.34 -20.52 4.62
CA ALA A 67 -0.95 -19.95 5.00
C ALA A 67 -0.89 -18.42 5.22
N LEU A 68 0.26 -17.87 5.62
CA LEU A 68 0.45 -16.43 5.76
C LEU A 68 0.62 -15.75 4.39
N GLU A 69 1.23 -16.42 3.41
CA GLU A 69 1.33 -15.92 2.02
C GLU A 69 -0.06 -15.78 1.38
N ASP A 70 -0.90 -16.82 1.52
CA ASP A 70 -2.27 -16.80 1.00
C ASP A 70 -3.07 -15.65 1.63
N ARG A 71 -2.97 -15.48 2.96
CA ARG A 71 -3.57 -14.34 3.67
C ARG A 71 -3.06 -12.99 3.16
N PHE A 72 -1.76 -12.82 2.94
CA PHE A 72 -1.20 -11.57 2.42
C PHE A 72 -1.76 -11.21 1.05
N ASN A 73 -1.92 -12.20 0.17
CA ASN A 73 -2.52 -11.99 -1.15
C ASN A 73 -3.99 -11.57 -1.05
N GLU A 74 -4.80 -12.28 -0.26
CA GLU A 74 -6.20 -11.92 -0.08
C GLU A 74 -6.35 -10.51 0.55
N ILE A 75 -5.56 -10.22 1.59
CA ILE A 75 -5.55 -8.90 2.23
C ILE A 75 -5.12 -7.82 1.22
N ALA A 76 -4.11 -8.07 0.40
CA ALA A 76 -3.66 -7.13 -0.64
C ALA A 76 -4.79 -6.81 -1.63
N GLU A 77 -5.47 -7.83 -2.14
CA GLU A 77 -6.60 -7.68 -3.06
C GLU A 77 -7.74 -6.85 -2.44
N GLN A 78 -8.06 -7.10 -1.17
CA GLN A 78 -9.07 -6.33 -0.44
C GLN A 78 -8.65 -4.87 -0.26
N LEU A 79 -7.38 -4.63 0.10
CA LEU A 79 -6.84 -3.27 0.26
C LEU A 79 -6.83 -2.51 -1.06
N TYR A 80 -6.40 -3.10 -2.17
CA TYR A 80 -6.48 -2.45 -3.48
C TYR A 80 -7.94 -2.19 -3.90
N THR A 81 -8.86 -3.09 -3.59
CA THR A 81 -10.29 -2.88 -3.85
C THR A 81 -10.83 -1.68 -3.07
N LEU A 82 -10.48 -1.57 -1.79
CA LEU A 82 -10.85 -0.40 -0.97
C LEU A 82 -10.18 0.88 -1.47
N LEU A 83 -8.93 0.80 -1.89
CA LEU A 83 -8.13 1.92 -2.40
C LEU A 83 -8.74 2.55 -3.66
N LYS A 84 -9.42 1.76 -4.51
CA LYS A 84 -10.14 2.28 -5.69
C LYS A 84 -11.25 3.28 -5.34
N THR A 85 -11.77 3.24 -4.11
CA THR A 85 -12.86 4.12 -3.63
C THR A 85 -12.39 5.10 -2.56
N ALA A 86 -11.08 5.14 -2.28
CA ALA A 86 -10.52 5.98 -1.24
C ALA A 86 -10.55 7.48 -1.62
N PRO A 87 -10.57 8.38 -0.62
CA PRO A 87 -10.34 9.81 -0.84
C PRO A 87 -9.01 10.08 -1.56
N PRO A 88 -8.83 11.25 -2.19
CA PRO A 88 -7.66 11.50 -3.02
C PRO A 88 -6.30 11.39 -2.29
N TYR A 89 -5.39 10.61 -2.86
CA TYR A 89 -4.00 10.42 -2.45
C TYR A 89 -3.07 10.69 -3.63
N ARG A 90 -1.78 10.87 -3.36
CA ARG A 90 -0.76 11.11 -4.39
C ARG A 90 -0.12 9.82 -4.86
N TYR A 91 0.16 8.95 -3.91
CA TYR A 91 0.96 7.74 -4.04
C TYR A 91 0.45 6.74 -3.01
N ALA A 92 0.38 5.46 -3.36
CA ALA A 92 0.07 4.39 -2.43
C ALA A 92 0.74 3.07 -2.84
N VAL A 93 1.14 2.27 -1.86
CA VAL A 93 1.78 0.97 -2.07
C VAL A 93 1.50 0.03 -0.89
N ILE A 94 1.36 -1.26 -1.17
CA ILE A 94 1.30 -2.31 -0.15
C ILE A 94 2.70 -2.90 -0.01
N GLU A 95 3.20 -2.95 1.22
CA GLU A 95 4.56 -3.42 1.52
C GLU A 95 4.55 -4.35 2.73
N VAL A 96 5.58 -5.21 2.80
CA VAL A 96 5.78 -6.21 3.85
C VAL A 96 7.17 -6.01 4.42
N GLU A 97 7.37 -5.05 5.32
CA GLU A 97 8.70 -4.79 5.89
C GLU A 97 8.69 -4.38 7.36
N ALA A 98 9.82 -4.62 8.01
CA ALA A 98 10.17 -4.03 9.31
C ALA A 98 10.88 -2.66 9.16
N GLU A 99 11.32 -2.28 7.95
CA GLU A 99 12.00 -1.03 7.66
C GLU A 99 11.71 -0.58 6.23
N SER A 100 11.37 0.70 6.02
CA SER A 100 11.43 1.47 4.75
C SER A 100 10.11 1.78 4.02
N TYR A 101 9.31 2.71 4.56
CA TYR A 101 8.48 3.59 3.72
C TYR A 101 9.35 4.70 3.16
N ARG A 102 9.39 4.85 1.82
CA ARG A 102 10.16 5.89 1.13
C ARG A 102 9.38 7.18 0.94
N ASP A 103 10.09 8.29 1.04
CA ASP A 103 9.50 9.63 1.01
C ASP A 103 9.17 10.12 -0.42
N TYR A 104 8.24 11.06 -0.53
CA TYR A 104 7.80 11.66 -1.80
C TYR A 104 8.93 12.30 -2.61
N ASP A 105 9.87 12.95 -1.92
CA ASP A 105 11.02 13.58 -2.57
C ASP A 105 12.01 12.51 -3.08
N GLU A 106 12.13 11.37 -2.38
CA GLU A 106 12.94 10.23 -2.83
C GLU A 106 12.37 9.57 -4.10
N LEU A 107 11.04 9.57 -4.26
CA LEU A 107 10.38 9.11 -5.48
C LEU A 107 10.68 10.01 -6.70
N LEU A 108 10.93 11.31 -6.50
CA LEU A 108 11.14 12.29 -7.58
C LEU A 108 12.63 12.53 -7.92
N ASP A 109 13.55 12.36 -6.97
CA ASP A 109 14.98 12.69 -7.11
C ASP A 109 15.84 11.64 -7.85
N ASN A 110 15.20 10.78 -8.64
CA ASN A 110 15.83 10.15 -9.81
C ASN A 110 16.83 9.00 -9.53
N ARG A 111 16.36 7.90 -8.93
CA ARG A 111 16.83 6.50 -9.18
C ARG A 111 15.99 5.45 -8.43
N MET A 112 14.74 5.23 -8.85
CA MET A 112 13.92 4.13 -8.32
C MET A 112 13.58 3.10 -9.39
N ASP A 113 13.50 1.84 -8.96
CA ASP A 113 12.66 0.81 -9.59
C ASP A 113 11.19 1.25 -9.45
N VAL A 114 10.77 2.24 -10.25
CA VAL A 114 9.35 2.62 -10.40
C VAL A 114 8.52 1.42 -10.85
N GLU A 115 9.19 0.34 -11.25
CA GLU A 115 8.68 -0.97 -11.64
C GLU A 115 8.21 -1.86 -10.47
N GLN A 116 8.03 -1.32 -9.25
CA GLN A 116 7.51 -2.10 -8.11
C GLN A 116 6.06 -2.54 -8.34
N PRO A 117 5.76 -3.86 -8.38
CA PRO A 117 4.39 -4.34 -8.49
C PRO A 117 3.52 -3.86 -7.32
N GLY A 118 2.29 -3.46 -7.64
CA GLY A 118 1.34 -2.92 -6.66
C GLY A 118 1.51 -1.43 -6.35
N LEU A 119 2.48 -0.75 -6.97
CA LEU A 119 2.61 0.70 -6.84
C LEU A 119 1.45 1.42 -7.53
N VAL A 120 0.75 2.30 -6.81
CA VAL A 120 -0.31 3.18 -7.33
C VAL A 120 0.12 4.64 -7.21
N VAL A 121 0.00 5.39 -8.30
CA VAL A 121 0.34 6.81 -8.35
C VAL A 121 -0.77 7.61 -9.01
N SER A 122 -0.95 8.85 -8.58
CA SER A 122 -1.80 9.80 -9.29
C SER A 122 -1.25 10.10 -10.69
N GLU A 123 -2.13 10.42 -11.63
CA GLU A 123 -1.73 10.82 -13.00
C GLU A 123 -0.77 12.01 -13.00
N GLN A 124 -0.87 12.91 -12.03
CA GLN A 124 0.05 14.04 -11.89
C GLN A 124 1.49 13.56 -11.65
N ILE A 125 1.67 12.57 -10.76
CA ILE A 125 2.98 11.97 -10.51
C ILE A 125 3.45 11.18 -11.72
N TRP A 126 2.60 10.33 -12.29
CA TRP A 126 2.97 9.54 -13.47
C TRP A 126 3.42 10.42 -14.65
N ASN A 127 2.73 11.54 -14.88
CA ASN A 127 3.12 12.53 -15.88
C ASN A 127 4.45 13.21 -15.54
N ALA A 128 4.67 13.58 -14.28
CA ALA A 128 5.93 14.20 -13.83
C ALA A 128 7.13 13.25 -13.97
N LEU A 129 6.90 11.94 -13.82
CA LEU A 129 7.91 10.88 -14.04
C LEU A 129 8.18 10.58 -15.52
N GLY A 130 7.50 11.26 -16.46
CA GLY A 130 7.68 11.02 -17.89
C GLY A 130 6.92 9.82 -18.44
N LYS A 131 5.85 9.38 -17.76
CA LYS A 131 4.97 8.27 -18.17
C LYS A 131 5.69 6.94 -18.40
N PRO A 132 6.50 6.47 -17.43
CA PRO A 132 7.24 5.23 -17.62
C PRO A 132 6.27 4.04 -17.77
N PRO A 133 6.60 3.02 -18.60
CA PRO A 133 6.03 1.68 -18.43
C PRO A 133 6.54 1.07 -17.11
N PRO A 134 5.90 0.01 -16.56
CA PRO A 134 4.77 -0.76 -17.07
C PRO A 134 3.39 -0.37 -16.47
N PHE A 135 3.13 0.92 -16.24
CA PHE A 135 1.89 1.38 -15.61
C PHE A 135 0.62 1.12 -16.46
N ASP A 136 -0.41 0.58 -15.81
CA ASP A 136 -1.78 0.43 -16.31
C ASP A 136 -2.77 1.37 -15.59
N ASN A 137 -4.01 1.43 -16.05
CA ASN A 137 -5.10 2.17 -15.41
C ASN A 137 -5.52 1.49 -14.10
N PHE A 138 -5.61 2.27 -13.03
CA PHE A 138 -6.15 1.79 -11.75
C PHE A 138 -7.61 2.21 -11.57
N VAL A 139 -7.83 3.52 -11.48
CA VAL A 139 -9.12 4.22 -11.55
C VAL A 139 -8.89 5.56 -12.23
N CYS A 140 -9.95 6.30 -12.57
CA CYS A 140 -9.81 7.62 -13.19
C CYS A 140 -8.89 8.53 -12.35
N GLY A 141 -7.83 9.08 -12.96
CA GLY A 141 -6.84 9.91 -12.27
C GLY A 141 -5.69 9.15 -11.59
N TYR A 142 -5.64 7.82 -11.69
CA TYR A 142 -4.58 6.98 -11.11
C TYR A 142 -4.06 5.92 -12.06
N LYS A 143 -2.76 5.68 -11.95
CA LYS A 143 -2.02 4.64 -12.65
C LYS A 143 -1.43 3.68 -11.64
N TRP A 144 -1.27 2.42 -12.01
CA TRP A 144 -0.61 1.46 -11.14
C TRP A 144 0.17 0.42 -11.92
N ILE A 145 1.09 -0.25 -11.24
CA ILE A 145 1.64 -1.51 -11.73
C ILE A 145 0.82 -2.63 -11.08
N PRO A 146 0.17 -3.50 -11.86
CA PRO A 146 -0.61 -4.59 -11.30
C PRO A 146 0.19 -5.38 -10.25
N PHE A 147 -0.43 -5.57 -9.10
CA PHE A 147 0.15 -6.38 -8.05
C PHE A 147 0.31 -7.83 -8.52
N GLU A 148 1.53 -8.34 -8.44
CA GLU A 148 1.79 -9.77 -8.56
C GLU A 148 1.69 -10.41 -7.18
N GLN A 149 1.11 -11.62 -7.12
CA GLN A 149 0.98 -12.35 -5.87
C GLN A 149 2.30 -12.37 -5.09
N PHE A 150 2.20 -12.07 -3.80
CA PHE A 150 3.29 -12.18 -2.86
C PHE A 150 3.82 -13.61 -2.85
N LYS A 151 5.09 -13.75 -3.22
CA LYS A 151 5.85 -14.99 -3.16
C LYS A 151 7.08 -14.72 -2.34
N LEU A 152 7.22 -15.35 -1.18
CA LEU A 152 8.49 -15.24 -0.48
C LEU A 152 9.53 -15.98 -1.29
N ARG A 153 10.61 -15.27 -1.64
CA ARG A 153 11.80 -15.92 -2.16
C ARG A 153 12.25 -16.91 -1.08
N GLY A 154 12.13 -18.20 -1.36
CA GLY A 154 12.64 -19.25 -0.48
C GLY A 154 14.11 -18.98 -0.13
N PRO A 155 14.60 -19.49 1.02
CA PRO A 155 15.99 -19.31 1.40
C PRO A 155 16.89 -19.79 0.25
N ARG A 156 17.78 -18.91 -0.22
CA ARG A 156 18.88 -19.31 -1.08
C ARG A 156 19.88 -20.13 -0.28
#